data_AF-A0A946DK61-F1
#
_entry.id   AF-A0A946DK61-F1
#
_cell.length_a   1.000
_cell.length_b   1.000
_cell.length_c   1.000
_cell.angle_alpha   90.00
_cell.angle_beta   90.00
_cell.angle_gamma   90.00
#
_symmetry.space_group_name_H-M   'P 1'
#
loop_
_entity.id
_entity.type
_entity.pdbx_description
1 polymer ?
#
loop_
_entity_poly.entity_id
_entity_poly.type
_entity_poly.pdbx_seq_one_letter_code
_entity_poly.pdbx_strand_id
1 'polypeptide(L)'
;MAASIMAASLTSNLEYALYYSSLGWEVFPAHTIRLGLCSCGNQSCKSQGKHPMTQHGLSDATTNHKAILKWWNKTPDANIA
;
A
#
# COMPACT_ATOMS: atom_id res chain seq x y z
N MET A 1 -13.21 -10.50 -30.55
CA MET A 1 -11.84 -10.33 -31.08
C MET A 1 -11.34 -8.98 -30.60
N ALA A 2 -10.31 -8.80 -29.79
CA ALA A 2 -9.38 -9.71 -29.13
C ALA A 2 -9.24 -9.22 -27.68
N ALA A 3 -9.31 -10.13 -26.71
CA ALA A 3 -8.80 -9.85 -25.37
C ALA A 3 -7.28 -9.85 -25.51
N SER A 4 -6.69 -8.66 -25.55
CA SER A 4 -5.24 -8.52 -25.61
C SER A 4 -4.64 -9.06 -24.32
N ILE A 5 -3.92 -10.17 -24.48
CA ILE A 5 -2.94 -10.69 -23.54
C ILE A 5 -1.96 -9.55 -23.22
N MET A 6 -2.02 -9.02 -22.01
CA MET A 6 -0.92 -8.22 -21.45
C MET A 6 -0.37 -9.06 -20.31
N ALA A 7 0.82 -9.60 -20.58
CA ALA A 7 1.83 -10.23 -19.71
C ALA A 7 1.42 -10.63 -18.27
N ALA A 8 1.88 -11.80 -17.85
CA ALA A 8 2.02 -12.15 -16.43
C ALA A 8 2.87 -11.06 -15.73
N SER A 9 2.21 -10.00 -15.26
CA SER A 9 2.82 -8.89 -14.55
C SER A 9 2.98 -9.32 -13.10
N LEU A 10 4.14 -9.07 -12.52
CA LEU A 10 4.33 -9.15 -11.08
C LEU A 10 3.27 -8.25 -10.44
N THR A 11 2.29 -8.84 -9.76
CA THR A 11 1.20 -8.12 -9.10
C THR A 11 1.81 -7.22 -8.02
N SER A 12 1.75 -5.91 -8.26
CA SER A 12 2.28 -4.89 -7.36
C SER A 12 1.33 -4.63 -6.19
N ASN A 13 1.87 -4.06 -5.10
CA ASN A 13 1.03 -3.66 -3.98
C ASN A 13 -0.01 -2.59 -4.37
N LEU A 14 0.30 -1.77 -5.37
CA LEU A 14 -0.67 -0.82 -5.94
C LEU A 14 -1.85 -1.54 -6.58
N GLU A 15 -1.60 -2.55 -7.41
CA GLU A 15 -2.66 -3.31 -8.08
C GLU A 15 -3.57 -4.01 -7.08
N TYR A 16 -3.00 -4.60 -6.03
CA TYR A 16 -3.78 -5.21 -4.95
C TYR A 16 -4.57 -4.18 -4.14
N ALA A 17 -3.98 -3.02 -3.81
CA ALA A 17 -4.69 -1.96 -3.08
C ALA A 17 -5.91 -1.45 -3.88
N LEU A 18 -5.74 -1.25 -5.19
CA LEU A 18 -6.83 -0.88 -6.10
C LEU A 18 -7.88 -1.99 -6.24
N TYR A 19 -7.44 -3.25 -6.27
CA TYR A 19 -8.35 -4.39 -6.29
C TYR A 19 -9.19 -4.44 -5.01
N TYR A 20 -8.59 -4.32 -3.83
CA TYR A 20 -9.32 -4.32 -2.55
C TYR A 20 -10.29 -3.13 -2.45
N SER A 21 -9.88 -1.93 -2.88
CA SER A 21 -10.80 -0.79 -2.89
C SER A 21 -11.97 -0.98 -3.85
N SER A 22 -11.77 -1.70 -4.96
CA SER A 22 -12.86 -2.06 -5.87
C SER A 22 -13.88 -3.04 -5.26
N LEU A 23 -13.46 -3.80 -4.25
CA LEU A 23 -14.35 -4.64 -3.43
C LEU A 23 -15.07 -3.84 -2.32
N GLY A 24 -14.79 -2.54 -2.19
CA GLY A 24 -15.34 -1.67 -1.16
C GLY A 24 -14.58 -1.70 0.17
N TRP A 25 -13.40 -2.32 0.22
CA TRP A 25 -12.57 -2.32 1.43
C TRP A 25 -11.72 -1.06 1.48
N GLU A 26 -11.81 -0.34 2.59
CA GLU A 26 -10.92 0.78 2.85
C GLU A 26 -9.50 0.28 3.10
N VAL A 27 -8.53 0.92 2.44
CA VAL A 27 -7.12 0.56 2.55
C VAL A 27 -6.27 1.79 2.85
N PHE A 28 -5.10 1.56 3.43
CA PHE A 28 -4.07 2.58 3.62
C PHE A 28 -2.66 1.96 3.52
N PRO A 29 -1.63 2.76 3.19
CA PRO A 29 -0.25 2.29 3.17
C PRO A 29 0.27 2.12 4.60
N ALA A 30 0.80 0.94 4.90
CA ALA A 30 1.56 0.66 6.12
C ALA A 30 3.05 0.63 5.82
N HIS A 31 3.86 0.95 6.84
CA HIS A 31 5.31 0.86 6.75
C HIS A 31 5.76 -0.55 6.35
N THR A 32 6.90 -0.64 5.67
CA THR A 32 7.59 -1.91 5.37
C THR A 32 8.89 -2.04 6.16
N ILE A 33 9.47 -3.24 6.17
CA ILE A 33 10.80 -3.52 6.75
C ILE A 33 11.84 -3.48 5.63
N ARG A 34 12.87 -2.65 5.79
CA ARG A 34 14.02 -2.54 4.88
C ARG A 34 15.30 -2.87 5.65
N LEU A 35 16.02 -3.90 5.21
CA LEU A 35 17.27 -4.35 5.83
C LEU A 35 17.15 -4.56 7.36
N GLY A 36 16.03 -5.15 7.81
CA GLY A 36 15.76 -5.41 9.22
C GLY A 36 15.29 -4.19 10.04
N LEU A 37 15.09 -3.03 9.42
CA LEU A 37 14.62 -1.80 10.07
C LEU A 37 13.28 -1.36 9.52
N CYS A 38 12.45 -0.77 10.39
CA CYS A 38 11.19 -0.17 9.94
C CYS A 38 11.47 1.06 9.06
N SER A 39 10.77 1.15 7.93
CA SER A 39 10.83 2.30 7.01
C SER A 39 10.36 3.63 7.62
N CYS A 40 9.82 3.63 8.85
CA CYS A 40 9.44 4.86 9.55
C CYS A 40 10.63 5.64 10.14
N GLY A 41 11.85 5.08 10.07
CA GLY A 41 13.07 5.72 10.56
C GLY A 41 13.30 5.63 12.06
N ASN A 42 12.31 5.17 12.84
CA ASN A 42 12.48 4.94 14.27
C ASN A 42 13.23 3.61 14.53
N GLN A 43 14.47 3.72 15.02
CA GLN A 43 15.32 2.58 15.37
C GLN A 43 14.73 1.68 16.48
N SER A 44 13.90 2.25 17.35
CA SER A 44 13.21 1.53 18.45
C SER A 44 11.73 1.27 18.15
N CYS A 45 11.32 1.27 16.87
CA CYS A 45 9.94 1.01 16.47
C CYS A 45 9.42 -0.31 17.07
N LYS A 46 8.34 -0.24 17.84
CA LYS A 46 7.73 -1.41 18.51
C LYS A 46 6.79 -2.21 17.63
N SER A 47 6.39 -1.66 16.48
CA SER A 47 5.44 -2.27 15.53
C SER A 47 6.01 -2.24 14.11
N GLN A 48 7.22 -2.78 13.95
CA GLN A 48 7.95 -2.71 12.67
C GLN A 48 7.12 -3.27 11.51
N GLY A 49 6.95 -2.47 10.47
CA GLY A 49 6.22 -2.86 9.26
C GLY A 49 4.69 -3.00 9.41
N LYS A 50 4.11 -2.62 10.56
CA LYS A 50 2.70 -2.89 10.91
C LYS A 50 1.91 -1.65 11.31
N HIS A 51 2.45 -0.46 11.07
CA HIS A 51 1.76 0.79 11.40
C HIS A 51 1.58 1.69 10.16
N PRO A 52 0.55 2.54 10.13
CA PRO A 52 0.25 3.38 8.97
C PRO A 52 1.39 4.36 8.62
N MET A 53 1.50 4.69 7.34
CA MET A 53 2.31 5.82 6.82
C MET A 53 1.50 7.13 6.71
N THR A 54 0.18 7.05 6.90
CA THR A 54 -0.77 8.17 6.78
C THR A 54 -0.69 9.10 7.99
N GLN A 55 -1.15 10.34 7.83
CA GLN A 55 -1.05 11.37 8.88
C GLN A 55 -1.97 11.07 10.06
N HIS A 56 -3.19 10.60 9.80
CA HIS A 56 -4.19 10.28 10.83
C HIS A 56 -4.34 8.76 11.03
N GLY A 57 -3.36 7.98 10.59
CA GLY A 57 -3.34 6.54 10.77
C GLY A 57 -4.49 5.82 10.06
N LEU A 58 -5.11 4.87 10.76
CA LEU A 58 -6.26 4.08 10.27
C LEU A 58 -7.42 4.97 9.81
N SER A 59 -7.61 6.16 10.40
CA SER A 59 -8.70 7.07 10.04
C SER A 59 -8.59 7.65 8.62
N ASP A 60 -7.42 7.55 7.99
CA ASP A 60 -7.23 7.96 6.59
C ASP A 60 -7.50 6.78 5.61
N ALA A 61 -7.88 5.58 6.08
CA ALA A 61 -8.22 4.46 5.21
C ALA A 61 -9.33 4.86 4.22
N THR A 62 -9.19 4.41 2.96
CA THR A 62 -10.09 4.89 1.91
C THR A 62 -10.25 3.90 0.77
N THR A 63 -11.37 4.01 0.06
CA THR A 63 -11.60 3.38 -1.25
C THR A 63 -11.28 4.31 -2.43
N ASN A 64 -10.86 5.56 -2.17
CA ASN A 64 -10.60 6.54 -3.21
C ASN A 64 -9.33 6.20 -4.00
N HIS A 65 -9.50 5.72 -5.24
CA HIS A 65 -8.39 5.33 -6.14
C HIS A 65 -7.35 6.44 -6.35
N LYS A 66 -7.73 7.73 -6.34
CA LYS A 66 -6.76 8.83 -6.51
C LYS A 66 -5.81 8.92 -5.31
N ALA A 67 -6.31 8.71 -4.10
CA ALA A 67 -5.48 8.70 -2.90
C ALA A 67 -4.55 7.47 -2.89
N ILE A 68 -5.09 6.29 -3.23
CA ILE A 68 -4.35 5.04 -3.32
C ILE A 68 -3.21 5.13 -4.35
N LEU A 69 -3.51 5.60 -5.57
CA LEU A 69 -2.49 5.84 -6.60
C LEU A 69 -1.39 6.78 -6.11
N LYS A 70 -1.77 7.88 -5.45
CA LYS A 70 -0.81 8.85 -4.92
C LYS A 70 0.12 8.23 -3.88
N TRP A 71 -0.39 7.41 -2.97
CA TRP A 71 0.43 6.75 -1.95
C TRP A 71 1.42 5.77 -2.55
N TRP A 72 0.96 4.81 -3.35
CA TRP A 72 1.86 3.77 -3.87
C TRP A 72 2.76 4.26 -5.01
N ASN A 73 2.42 5.32 -5.73
CA ASN A 73 3.40 5.99 -6.62
C ASN A 73 4.56 6.62 -5.84
N LYS A 74 4.32 7.08 -4.61
CA LYS A 74 5.36 7.65 -3.75
C LYS A 74 6.15 6.56 -3.01
N THR A 75 5.49 5.50 -2.59
CA THR A 75 6.07 4.39 -1.81
C THR A 75 5.62 3.04 -2.39
N PRO A 76 6.23 2.57 -3.50
CA PRO A 76 5.76 1.37 -4.20
C PRO A 76 5.81 0.08 -3.38
N ASP A 77 6.71 0.02 -2.40
CA ASP A 77 6.95 -1.12 -1.51
C ASP A 77 6.18 -1.03 -0.18
N ALA A 78 5.30 -0.04 -0.01
CA ALA A 78 4.45 0.04 1.18
C ALA A 78 3.54 -1.19 1.29
N ASN A 79 3.39 -1.70 2.51
CA ASN A 79 2.44 -2.77 2.81
C ASN A 79 1.01 -2.24 2.67
N ILE A 80 0.05 -3.12 2.37
CA ILE A 80 -1.38 -2.79 2.29
C ILE A 80 -2.02 -3.22 3.61
N ALA A 81 -2.82 -2.35 4.21
CA ALA A 81 -3.58 -2.62 5.42
C ALA A 81 -4.96 -1.94 5.37
#